data_AF-A0A1G3AC31-F1
#
_entry.id   AF-A0A1G3AC31-F1
#
_cell.length_a   1.000
_cell.length_b   1.000
_cell.length_c   1.000
_cell.angle_alpha   90.00
_cell.angle_beta   90.00
_cell.angle_gamma   90.00
#
_symmetry.space_group_name_H-M   'P 1'
#
loop_
_entity.id
_entity.type
_entity.pdbx_description
1 polymer ?
#
loop_
_entity_poly.entity_id
_entity_poly.type
_entity_poly.pdbx_seq_one_letter_code
_entity_poly.pdbx_strand_id
1 'polypeptide(L)' 'MKRPHIVLDTNVLISALLFGGPPREILERIVAGAVDCSLSPSILDELKDVLQRPKFGFSFQQVMAVVEELSAIP' A
#
# COMPACT_ATOMS: atom_id res chain seq x y z
N MET A 1 15.58 -4.93 19.60
CA MET A 1 16.02 -3.92 18.59
C MET A 1 14.81 -3.10 18.18
N LYS A 2 14.97 -1.79 17.96
CA LYS A 2 13.88 -0.91 17.52
C LYS A 2 13.71 -1.07 16.00
N ARG A 3 12.50 -1.34 15.52
CA ARG A 3 12.21 -1.39 14.08
C ARG A 3 12.03 0.04 13.56
N PRO A 4 12.38 0.31 12.29
CA PRO A 4 12.00 1.56 11.65
C PRO A 4 10.47 1.65 11.59
N HIS A 5 9.94 2.82 11.89
CA HIS A 5 8.51 3.12 11.74
C HIS A 5 8.37 4.16 10.64
N ILE A 6 7.57 3.84 9.62
CA ILE A 6 7.48 4.64 8.40
C ILE A 6 6.03 4.99 8.04
N VAL A 7 5.89 6.02 7.23
CA VAL A 7 4.67 6.34 6.49
C VAL A 7 5.03 6.27 5.02
N LEU A 8 4.23 5.55 4.23
CA LEU A 8 4.41 5.49 2.78
C LEU A 8 3.58 6.56 2.10
N ASP A 9 4.19 7.28 1.16
CA ASP A 9 3.46 8.11 0.22
C ASP A 9 2.57 7.21 -0.67
N THR A 10 1.43 7.75 -1.09
CA THR A 10 0.48 7.03 -1.96
C THR A 10 1.14 6.54 -3.24
N ASN A 11 2.07 7.29 -3.83
CA ASN A 11 2.79 6.87 -5.04
C ASN A 11 3.70 5.66 -4.79
N VAL A 12 4.29 5.54 -3.59
CA VAL A 12 5.11 4.36 -3.26
C VAL A 12 4.22 3.12 -3.17
N LEU A 13 3.03 3.23 -2.55
CA LEU A 13 2.05 2.14 -2.52
C LEU A 13 1.59 1.76 -3.93
N ILE A 14 1.23 2.73 -4.76
CA ILE A 14 0.84 2.50 -6.16
C ILE A 14 1.97 1.79 -6.91
N SER A 15 3.22 2.26 -6.78
CA SER A 15 4.36 1.65 -7.45
C SER A 15 4.61 0.21 -6.98
N ALA A 16 4.48 -0.06 -5.67
CA ALA A 16 4.63 -1.39 -5.10
C ALA A 16 3.59 -2.37 -5.65
N LEU A 17 2.35 -1.92 -5.80
CA LEU A 17 1.24 -2.75 -6.30
C LEU A 17 1.31 -2.98 -7.81
N LEU A 18 1.62 -1.95 -8.60
CA LEU A 18 1.51 -2.02 -10.07
C LEU A 18 2.80 -2.40 -10.80
N PHE A 19 3.96 -2.00 -10.29
CA PHE A 19 5.22 -2.07 -11.05
C PHE A 19 6.31 -2.88 -10.37
N GLY A 20 6.24 -3.05 -9.04
CA GLY A 20 7.25 -3.81 -8.29
C GLY A 20 8.49 -2.99 -7.94
N GLY A 21 9.66 -3.64 -7.90
CA GLY A 21 10.95 -3.01 -7.58
C GLY A 21 11.10 -2.61 -6.10
N PRO A 22 11.94 -1.60 -5.79
CA PRO A 22 12.20 -1.18 -4.41
C PRO A 22 10.93 -0.85 -3.59
N PRO A 23 9.87 -0.23 -4.16
CA PRO A 23 8.59 -0.07 -3.45
C PRO A 23 7.96 -1.38 -2.98
N ARG A 24 8.04 -2.45 -3.80
CA ARG A 24 7.52 -3.77 -3.42
C ARG A 24 8.39 -4.45 -2.36
N GLU A 25 9.70 -4.29 -2.45
CA GLU A 25 10.61 -4.77 -1.40
C GLU A 25 10.31 -4.11 -0.04
N ILE A 26 9.93 -2.82 -0.02
CA ILE A 26 9.49 -2.17 1.22
C ILE A 26 8.20 -2.83 1.75
N LEU A 27 7.22 -3.09 0.89
CA LEU A 27 5.97 -3.76 1.27
C LEU A 27 6.23 -5.15 1.85
N GLU A 28 7.10 -5.94 1.22
CA GLU A 28 7.51 -7.27 1.70
C GLU A 28 8.19 -7.19 3.07
N ARG A 29 9.00 -6.16 3.32
CA ARG A 29 9.63 -5.94 4.63
C ARG A 29 8.63 -5.54 5.71
N ILE A 30 7.56 -4.82 5.36
CA ILE A 30 6.45 -4.54 6.29
C ILE A 30 5.72 -5.83 6.64
N VAL A 31 5.35 -6.62 5.63
CA VAL A 31 4.68 -7.93 5.82
C VAL A 31 5.53 -8.90 6.64
N ALA A 32 6.86 -8.88 6.44
CA ALA A 32 7.79 -9.69 7.24
C ALA A 32 8.00 -9.17 8.68
N GLY A 33 7.38 -8.06 9.06
CA GLY A 33 7.56 -7.43 10.37
C GLY A 33 8.97 -6.88 10.61
N ALA A 34 9.72 -6.57 9.55
CA ALA A 34 11.04 -5.95 9.65
C ALA A 34 10.96 -4.41 9.75
N VAL A 35 9.82 -3.84 9.37
CA VAL A 35 9.49 -2.42 9.38
C VAL A 35 8.03 -2.29 9.82
N ASP A 36 7.73 -1.35 10.70
CA ASP A 36 6.36 -1.03 11.07
C ASP A 36 5.86 0.11 10.17
N CYS A 37 4.61 0.09 9.72
CA CYS A 37 4.05 1.06 8.79
C CYS A 37 2.75 1.65 9.31
N SER A 38 2.59 2.97 9.20
CA SER A 38 1.32 3.63 9.48
C SER A 38 0.79 4.34 8.25
N LEU A 39 -0.46 4.06 7.92
CA LEU A 39 -1.20 4.71 6.84
C LEU A 39 -2.38 5.48 7.42
N SER A 40 -2.60 6.69 6.94
CA SER A 40 -3.78 7.48 7.31
C SER A 40 -4.97 7.11 6.41
N PRO A 41 -6.21 7.36 6.86
CA PRO A 41 -7.39 7.20 6.00
C PRO A 41 -7.28 7.96 4.68
N SER A 42 -6.67 9.17 4.69
CA SER A 42 -6.47 9.97 3.48
C SER A 42 -5.54 9.31 2.46
N ILE A 43 -4.50 8.59 2.90
CA ILE A 43 -3.61 7.84 2.00
C ILE A 43 -4.37 6.67 1.37
N LEU A 44 -5.17 5.96 2.17
CA LEU A 44 -5.99 4.84 1.69
C LEU A 44 -7.08 5.31 0.70
N ASP A 45 -7.69 6.46 0.94
CA ASP A 45 -8.68 7.06 0.03
C ASP A 45 -8.05 7.48 -1.30
N GLU A 46 -6.89 8.13 -1.27
CA GLU A 46 -6.18 8.49 -2.50
C GLU A 46 -5.76 7.24 -3.28
N LEU A 47 -5.24 6.22 -2.60
CA LEU A 47 -4.87 4.95 -3.22
C LEU A 47 -6.07 4.31 -3.92
N LYS A 48 -7.22 4.25 -3.23
CA LYS A 48 -8.49 3.74 -3.77
C LYS A 48 -8.90 4.50 -5.03
N ASP A 49 -8.90 5.83 -4.98
CA ASP A 49 -9.28 6.69 -6.10
C ASP A 49 -8.34 6.51 -7.30
N VAL A 50 -7.04 6.30 -7.06
CA VAL A 50 -6.07 6.03 -8.12
C VAL A 50 -6.29 4.65 -8.74
N LEU A 51 -6.43 3.59 -7.94
CA LEU A 51 -6.61 2.22 -8.43
C LEU A 51 -7.93 2.01 -9.19
N GLN A 52 -8.97 2.79 -8.85
CA GLN A 52 -10.26 2.77 -9.56
C GLN A 52 -10.23 3.44 -10.94
N ARG A 53 -9.12 4.12 -11.32
CA ARG A 53 -9.03 4.74 -12.64
C ARG A 53 -9.10 3.65 -13.74
N PRO A 54 -9.94 3.83 -14.79
CA PRO A 54 -10.18 2.79 -15.79
C PRO A 54 -8.92 2.20 -16.46
N LYS A 55 -7.85 3.00 -16.56
CA LYS A 55 -6.58 2.60 -17.16
C LYS A 55 -5.86 1.45 -16.45
N PHE A 56 -6.21 1.17 -15.19
CA PHE A 56 -5.59 0.10 -14.40
C PHE A 56 -6.41 -1.19 -14.38
N GLY A 57 -7.68 -1.15 -14.80
CA GLY A 57 -8.49 -2.35 -14.99
C GLY A 57 -8.90 -3.11 -13.72
N PHE A 58 -8.74 -2.53 -12.52
CA PHE A 58 -9.21 -3.16 -11.29
C PHE A 58 -10.72 -3.04 -11.12
N SER A 59 -11.36 -4.12 -10.65
CA SER A 59 -12.73 -4.08 -10.19
C SER A 59 -12.82 -3.37 -8.83
N PHE A 60 -14.00 -2.82 -8.51
CA PHE A 60 -14.25 -2.23 -7.20
C PHE A 60 -13.91 -3.19 -6.05
N GLN A 61 -14.25 -4.47 -6.19
CA GLN A 61 -13.96 -5.50 -5.18
C GLN A 61 -12.45 -5.71 -4.99
N GLN A 62 -11.67 -5.71 -6.08
CA GLN A 62 -10.21 -5.83 -5.99
C GLN A 62 -9.59 -4.63 -5.27
N VAL A 63 -10.05 -3.41 -5.59
CA VAL A 63 -9.55 -2.20 -4.91
C VAL A 63 -9.87 -2.23 -3.43
N MET A 64 -11.10 -2.58 -3.06
CA MET A 64 -11.49 -2.65 -1.65
C MET A 64 -10.71 -3.69 -0.87
N ALA A 65 -10.45 -4.87 -1.44
CA ALA A 65 -9.62 -5.90 -0.82
C ALA A 65 -8.19 -5.38 -0.53
N VAL A 66 -7.58 -4.68 -1.48
CA VAL A 66 -6.24 -4.08 -1.29
C VAL A 66 -6.25 -3.05 -0.17
N VAL A 67 -7.27 -2.19 -0.11
CA VAL A 67 -7.39 -1.17 0.94
C VAL A 67 -7.57 -1.81 2.32
N GLU A 68 -8.39 -2.86 2.40
CA GLU A 68 -8.61 -3.60 3.65
C GLU A 68 -7.32 -4.27 4.14
N GLU A 69 -6.60 -4.96 3.26
CA GLU A 69 -5.30 -5.57 3.59
C GLU A 69 -4.28 -4.53 4.07
N LEU A 70 -4.19 -3.38 3.38
CA LEU A 70 -3.28 -2.30 3.77
C LEU A 70 -3.68 -1.60 5.07
N SER A 71 -4.96 -1.60 5.43
CA SER A 71 -5.41 -1.04 6.71
C SER A 71 -5.03 -1.92 7.92
N ALA A 72 -4.71 -3.20 7.67
CA ALA A 72 -4.38 -4.19 8.68
C ALA A 72 -2.86 -4.46 8.81
N ILE A 73 -2.01 -3.69 8.11
CA ILE A 73 -0.55 -3.86 8.20
C ILE A 73 -0.03 -3.44 9.58
N PRO A 74 1.01 -4.14 10.08
CA PRO A 74 1.62 -3.86 11.37
C PRO A 74 2.46 -2.57 11.40
#